data_AF-L7JZ74-F1
#
_entry.id   AF-L7JZ74-F1
#
_cell.length_a   1.000
_cell.length_b   1.000
_cell.length_c   1.000
_cell.angle_alpha   90.00
_cell.angle_beta   90.00
_cell.angle_gamma   90.00
#
_symmetry.space_group_name_H-M   'P 1'
#
loop_
_entity.id
_entity.type
_entity.pdbx_description
1 polymer ?
#
loop_
_entity_poly.entity_id
_entity_poly.type
_entity_poly.pdbx_seq_one_letter_code
_entity_poly.pdbx_strand_id
1 'polypeptide(L)'
;MPLNLEKIEKTITSMDRTYDANFGEWIRNEENCKIIAYHLKKYIVDYPAHDFVVVLKWIVKDWTLRSIIILTKMMIITDLEESFERKMDILQGLIFTWNPVFIAEFVVSVSRMLNSTMKKTFVLRLFEEFEKERIKLVVEQMGNKIEEGIKALLVRSMSSGQRKKRSVKRKRLLEAYNIL
;
A
#
# COMPACT_ATOMS: atom_id res chain seq x y z
N MET A 1 -19.73 -0.25 -12.91
CA MET A 1 -19.22 1.07 -12.47
C MET A 1 -18.19 0.82 -11.37
N PRO A 2 -16.95 1.35 -11.45
CA PRO A 2 -15.86 0.98 -10.53
C PRO A 2 -16.18 1.30 -9.06
N LEU A 3 -15.56 0.57 -8.13
CA LEU A 3 -15.63 0.86 -6.69
C LEU A 3 -14.95 2.21 -6.40
N ASN A 4 -15.53 2.98 -5.49
CA ASN A 4 -14.98 4.26 -5.05
C ASN A 4 -15.31 4.51 -3.57
N LEU A 5 -14.65 5.50 -2.96
CA LEU A 5 -14.81 5.80 -1.53
C LEU A 5 -16.26 6.17 -1.18
N GLU A 6 -16.93 6.95 -2.03
CA GLU A 6 -18.33 7.36 -1.82
C GLU A 6 -19.30 6.17 -1.78
N LYS A 7 -19.11 5.19 -2.66
CA LYS A 7 -19.92 3.96 -2.68
C LYS A 7 -19.69 3.11 -1.44
N ILE A 8 -18.44 2.99 -0.99
CA ILE A 8 -18.13 2.28 0.26
C ILE A 8 -18.85 2.97 1.41
N GLU A 9 -18.72 4.29 1.54
CA GLU A 9 -19.36 5.09 2.58
C GLU A 9 -20.88 4.93 2.59
N LYS A 10 -21.53 5.05 1.42
CA LYS A 10 -22.98 4.87 1.27
C LYS A 10 -23.42 3.46 1.65
N THR A 11 -22.66 2.44 1.24
CA THR A 11 -22.99 1.04 1.51
C THR A 11 -22.87 0.73 3.00
N ILE A 12 -21.77 1.13 3.63
CA ILE A 12 -21.54 0.95 5.06
C ILE A 12 -22.57 1.70 5.88
N THR A 13 -22.85 2.97 5.56
CA THR A 13 -23.90 3.76 6.23
C THR A 13 -25.27 3.11 6.11
N SER A 14 -25.58 2.52 4.94
CA SER A 14 -26.83 1.78 4.76
C SER A 14 -26.87 0.51 5.58
N MET A 15 -25.76 -0.22 5.73
CA MET A 15 -25.69 -1.42 6.56
C MET A 15 -25.84 -1.07 8.05
N ASP A 16 -25.13 -0.05 8.51
CA ASP A 16 -25.20 0.44 9.89
C ASP A 16 -26.64 0.80 10.28
N ARG A 17 -27.36 1.50 9.39
CA ARG A 17 -28.78 1.84 9.60
C ARG A 17 -29.71 0.64 9.55
N THR A 18 -29.52 -0.28 8.61
CA THR A 18 -30.40 -1.45 8.43
C THR A 18 -30.29 -2.42 9.62
N TYR A 19 -29.09 -2.56 10.17
CA TYR A 19 -28.80 -3.54 11.22
C TYR A 19 -28.65 -2.93 12.62
N ASP A 20 -28.88 -1.61 12.77
CA ASP A 20 -28.66 -0.86 14.02
C ASP A 20 -27.28 -1.16 14.62
N ALA A 21 -26.25 -0.98 13.80
CA ALA A 21 -24.87 -1.37 14.08
C ALA A 21 -23.88 -0.24 13.73
N ASN A 22 -22.63 -0.41 14.15
CA ASN A 22 -21.53 0.54 13.90
C ASN A 22 -20.36 -0.13 13.16
N PHE A 23 -20.65 -0.84 12.06
CA PHE A 23 -19.61 -1.51 11.26
C PHE A 23 -18.58 -0.51 10.73
N GLY A 24 -19.03 0.67 10.27
CA GLY A 24 -18.13 1.69 9.72
C GLY A 24 -17.07 2.15 10.71
N GLU A 25 -17.51 2.51 11.92
CA GLU A 25 -16.63 2.92 13.01
C GLU A 25 -15.73 1.78 13.46
N TRP A 26 -16.28 0.57 13.60
CA TRP A 26 -15.52 -0.59 14.05
C TRP A 26 -14.39 -0.97 13.08
N ILE A 27 -14.68 -0.98 11.77
CA ILE A 27 -13.69 -1.31 10.73
C ILE A 27 -12.64 -0.20 10.61
N ARG A 28 -12.99 1.06 10.88
CA ARG A 28 -12.06 2.21 10.82
C ARG A 28 -11.38 2.50 12.16
N ASN A 29 -11.59 1.69 13.20
CA ASN A 29 -10.88 1.85 14.46
C ASN A 29 -9.48 1.20 14.37
N GLU A 30 -8.43 2.01 14.55
CA GLU A 30 -7.03 1.56 14.53
C GLU A 30 -6.71 0.46 15.56
N GLU A 31 -7.39 0.43 16.70
CA GLU A 31 -7.20 -0.59 17.73
C GLU A 31 -7.54 -1.99 17.21
N ASN A 32 -8.45 -2.06 16.22
CA ASN A 32 -8.88 -3.29 15.58
C ASN A 32 -7.96 -3.73 14.43
N CYS A 33 -6.88 -2.98 14.12
CA CYS A 33 -6.05 -3.21 12.92
C CYS A 33 -5.55 -4.65 12.76
N LYS A 34 -5.21 -5.34 13.86
CA LYS A 34 -4.76 -6.74 13.83
C LYS A 34 -5.87 -7.70 13.40
N ILE A 35 -7.07 -7.51 13.95
CA ILE A 35 -8.24 -8.34 13.66
C ILE A 35 -8.66 -8.10 12.20
N ILE A 36 -8.74 -6.84 11.80
CA ILE A 36 -9.06 -6.44 10.42
C ILE A 36 -8.07 -7.06 9.44
N ALA A 37 -6.75 -6.96 9.71
CA ALA A 37 -5.72 -7.56 8.86
C ALA A 37 -5.92 -9.07 8.68
N TYR A 38 -6.22 -9.80 9.76
CA TYR A 38 -6.43 -11.25 9.73
C TYR A 38 -7.60 -11.64 8.83
N HIS A 39 -8.71 -10.90 8.89
CA HIS A 39 -9.88 -11.16 8.05
C HIS A 39 -9.64 -10.75 6.60
N LEU A 40 -9.08 -9.56 6.36
CA LEU A 40 -8.80 -9.05 5.02
C LEU A 40 -7.82 -9.92 4.23
N LYS A 41 -6.85 -10.54 4.92
CA LYS A 41 -5.84 -11.40 4.30
C LYS A 41 -6.43 -12.48 3.40
N LYS A 42 -7.56 -13.06 3.82
CA LYS A 42 -8.22 -14.16 3.10
C LYS A 42 -8.74 -13.73 1.72
N TYR A 43 -9.05 -12.44 1.55
CA TYR A 43 -9.72 -11.89 0.38
C TYR A 43 -8.77 -11.21 -0.63
N ILE A 44 -7.47 -11.14 -0.34
CA ILE A 44 -6.47 -10.47 -1.20
C ILE A 44 -6.47 -11.00 -2.63
N VAL A 45 -6.67 -12.32 -2.77
CA VAL A 45 -6.66 -13.01 -4.07
C VAL A 45 -8.04 -13.08 -4.71
N ASP A 46 -9.11 -12.96 -3.92
CA ASP A 46 -10.50 -13.10 -4.36
C ASP A 46 -11.01 -11.87 -5.11
N TYR A 47 -10.52 -10.68 -4.76
CA TYR A 47 -10.97 -9.41 -5.34
C TYR A 47 -9.87 -8.72 -6.13
N PRO A 48 -10.19 -8.00 -7.23
CA PRO A 48 -9.22 -7.24 -7.99
C PRO A 48 -8.36 -6.32 -7.12
N ALA A 49 -7.06 -6.24 -7.41
CA ALA A 49 -6.11 -5.46 -6.61
C ALA A 49 -6.51 -3.99 -6.44
N HIS A 50 -7.10 -3.38 -7.48
CA HIS A 50 -7.51 -1.99 -7.44
C HIS A 50 -8.68 -1.76 -6.47
N ASP A 51 -9.68 -2.64 -6.46
CA ASP A 51 -10.79 -2.57 -5.50
C ASP A 51 -10.28 -2.72 -4.07
N PHE A 52 -9.36 -3.67 -3.85
CA PHE A 52 -8.74 -3.88 -2.55
C PHE A 52 -7.97 -2.63 -2.07
N VAL A 53 -7.29 -1.93 -2.97
CA VAL A 53 -6.61 -0.67 -2.62
C VAL A 53 -7.61 0.41 -2.22
N VAL A 54 -8.74 0.55 -2.92
CA VAL A 54 -9.78 1.52 -2.56
C VAL A 54 -10.34 1.20 -1.17
N VAL A 55 -10.61 -0.08 -0.88
CA VAL A 55 -11.03 -0.54 0.45
C VAL A 55 -9.97 -0.20 1.50
N LEU A 56 -8.70 -0.53 1.28
CA LEU A 56 -7.65 -0.21 2.25
C LEU A 56 -7.53 1.29 2.50
N LYS A 57 -7.59 2.11 1.44
CA LYS A 57 -7.55 3.58 1.59
C LYS A 57 -8.74 4.10 2.39
N TRP A 58 -9.91 3.50 2.25
CA TRP A 58 -11.08 3.83 3.07
C TRP A 58 -10.87 3.43 4.54
N ILE A 59 -10.39 2.20 4.79
CA ILE A 59 -10.14 1.68 6.14
C ILE A 59 -9.12 2.54 6.87
N VAL A 60 -7.96 2.77 6.24
CA VAL A 60 -6.82 3.45 6.88
C VAL A 60 -6.89 4.97 6.80
N LYS A 61 -8.01 5.53 6.36
CA LYS A 61 -8.18 6.97 6.28
C LYS A 61 -8.07 7.57 7.68
N ASP A 62 -7.16 8.53 7.83
CA ASP A 62 -6.77 9.20 9.06
C ASP A 62 -6.02 8.32 10.08
N TRP A 63 -5.58 7.12 9.66
CA TRP A 63 -4.83 6.23 10.54
C TRP A 63 -3.38 6.68 10.76
N THR A 64 -2.84 6.39 11.94
CA THR A 64 -1.41 6.52 12.19
C THR A 64 -0.59 5.55 11.33
N LEU A 65 0.63 5.97 10.96
CA LEU A 65 1.56 5.11 10.23
C LEU A 65 1.82 3.78 10.96
N ARG A 66 1.88 3.83 12.29
CA ARG A 66 2.11 2.66 13.14
C ARG A 66 1.05 1.59 12.90
N SER A 67 -0.23 1.96 12.92
CA SER A 67 -1.33 1.02 12.71
C SER A 67 -1.37 0.50 11.28
N ILE A 68 -1.04 1.33 10.29
CA ILE A 68 -0.92 0.91 8.89
C ILE A 68 0.22 -0.10 8.70
N ILE A 69 1.37 0.09 9.36
CA ILE A 69 2.47 -0.88 9.36
C ILE A 69 2.02 -2.20 9.99
N ILE A 70 1.28 -2.17 11.10
CA ILE A 70 0.75 -3.39 11.74
C ILE A 70 -0.23 -4.12 10.81
N LEU A 71 -1.18 -3.39 10.23
CA LEU A 71 -2.17 -3.90 9.29
C LEU A 71 -1.48 -4.59 8.11
N THR A 72 -0.60 -3.87 7.41
CA THR A 72 0.12 -4.39 6.24
C THR A 72 1.07 -5.54 6.61
N LYS A 73 1.69 -5.50 7.80
CA LYS A 73 2.54 -6.60 8.27
C LYS A 73 1.77 -7.92 8.31
N MET A 74 0.62 -7.92 8.99
CA MET A 74 -0.17 -9.12 9.21
C MET A 74 -0.91 -9.59 7.95
N MET A 75 -1.37 -8.63 7.15
CA MET A 75 -2.17 -8.90 5.95
C MET A 75 -1.31 -9.29 4.74
N ILE A 76 -0.13 -8.68 4.59
CA ILE A 76 0.67 -8.76 3.36
C ILE A 76 2.10 -9.26 3.63
N ILE A 77 2.83 -8.64 4.55
CA ILE A 77 4.29 -8.81 4.65
C ILE A 77 4.70 -10.18 5.20
N THR A 78 3.94 -10.72 6.16
CA THR A 78 4.30 -11.97 6.87
C THR A 78 4.50 -13.16 5.92
N ASP A 79 3.75 -13.18 4.82
CA ASP A 79 3.73 -14.22 3.79
C ASP A 79 3.87 -13.59 2.40
N LEU A 80 4.70 -12.54 2.28
CA LEU A 80 4.82 -11.73 1.06
C LEU A 80 5.12 -12.54 -0.20
N GLU A 81 5.85 -13.66 -0.06
CA GLU A 81 6.19 -14.57 -1.15
C GLU A 81 4.95 -15.19 -1.81
N GLU A 82 3.90 -15.46 -1.02
CA GLU A 82 2.63 -15.97 -1.53
C GLU A 82 1.87 -14.87 -2.27
N SER A 83 1.55 -15.10 -3.55
CA SER A 83 0.85 -14.12 -4.38
C SER A 83 1.59 -12.76 -4.47
N PHE A 84 2.92 -12.81 -4.51
CA PHE A 84 3.82 -11.65 -4.47
C PHE A 84 3.35 -10.48 -5.36
N GLU A 85 3.09 -10.74 -6.65
CA GLU A 85 2.68 -9.68 -7.59
C GLU A 85 1.41 -8.96 -7.16
N ARG A 86 0.40 -9.71 -6.68
CA ARG A 86 -0.87 -9.15 -6.21
C ARG A 86 -0.68 -8.30 -4.97
N LYS A 87 0.11 -8.79 -4.01
CA LYS A 87 0.44 -8.09 -2.77
C LYS A 87 1.22 -6.80 -3.03
N MET A 88 2.17 -6.84 -3.96
CA MET A 88 2.94 -5.66 -4.34
C MET A 88 2.10 -4.62 -5.07
N ASP A 89 1.15 -5.04 -5.92
CA ASP A 89 0.20 -4.12 -6.55
C ASP A 89 -0.65 -3.38 -5.50
N ILE A 90 -1.12 -4.10 -4.48
CA ILE A 90 -1.90 -3.52 -3.39
C ILE A 90 -1.05 -2.53 -2.57
N LEU A 91 0.16 -2.92 -2.17
CA LEU A 91 1.05 -2.04 -1.40
C LEU A 91 1.44 -0.79 -2.19
N GLN A 92 1.87 -0.96 -3.44
CA GLN A 92 2.21 0.16 -4.31
C GLN A 92 1.03 1.13 -4.42
N GLY A 93 -0.18 0.59 -4.60
CA GLY A 93 -1.40 1.36 -4.68
C GLY A 93 -1.76 2.13 -3.42
N LEU A 94 -1.63 1.48 -2.27
CA LEU A 94 -1.89 2.05 -0.97
C LEU A 94 -1.00 3.28 -0.73
N ILE A 95 0.30 3.14 -1.02
CA ILE A 95 1.29 4.19 -0.74
C ILE A 95 1.41 5.24 -1.85
N PHE A 96 0.81 5.01 -3.02
CA PHE A 96 1.04 5.80 -4.23
C PHE A 96 0.76 7.30 -4.06
N THR A 97 -0.16 7.68 -3.18
CA THR A 97 -0.56 9.09 -2.97
C THR A 97 0.02 9.69 -1.68
N TRP A 98 0.83 8.94 -0.93
CA TRP A 98 1.39 9.40 0.34
C TRP A 98 2.54 10.39 0.16
N ASN A 99 2.74 11.26 1.15
CA ASN A 99 3.90 12.15 1.15
C ASN A 99 5.22 11.34 1.23
N PRO A 100 6.33 11.83 0.65
CA PRO A 100 7.60 11.08 0.62
C PRO A 100 8.16 10.68 1.99
N VAL A 101 7.96 11.50 3.02
CA VAL A 101 8.43 11.22 4.39
C VAL A 101 7.73 9.98 4.95
N PHE A 102 6.40 9.93 4.79
CA PHE A 102 5.58 8.82 5.25
C PHE A 102 5.89 7.51 4.51
N ILE A 103 6.16 7.60 3.20
CA ILE A 103 6.64 6.46 2.41
C ILE A 103 8.01 5.98 2.93
N ALA A 104 8.95 6.89 3.20
CA ALA A 104 10.28 6.53 3.68
C ALA A 104 10.21 5.77 5.02
N GLU A 105 9.46 6.29 5.99
CA GLU A 105 9.29 5.63 7.29
C GLU A 105 8.58 4.26 7.16
N PHE A 106 7.57 4.15 6.28
CA PHE A 106 6.92 2.89 5.96
C PHE A 106 7.92 1.87 5.43
N VAL A 107 8.69 2.24 4.39
CA VAL A 107 9.63 1.33 3.75
C VAL A 107 10.76 0.92 4.69
N VAL A 108 11.30 1.85 5.48
CA VAL A 108 12.30 1.55 6.52
C VAL A 108 11.74 0.51 7.50
N SER A 109 10.53 0.74 8.00
CA SER A 109 9.91 -0.13 9.00
C SER A 109 9.61 -1.52 8.44
N VAL A 110 9.03 -1.62 7.25
CA VAL A 110 8.72 -2.90 6.60
C VAL A 110 9.98 -3.64 6.17
N SER A 111 10.99 -2.94 5.66
CA SER A 111 12.25 -3.55 5.23
C SER A 111 12.98 -4.25 6.37
N ARG A 112 12.84 -3.78 7.61
CA ARG A 112 13.43 -4.45 8.79
C ARG A 112 12.80 -5.81 9.09
N MET A 113 11.62 -6.09 8.55
CA MET A 113 10.91 -7.36 8.72
C MET A 113 11.25 -8.39 7.64
N LEU A 114 12.00 -7.97 6.60
CA LEU A 114 12.32 -8.80 5.44
C LEU A 114 13.78 -9.26 5.49
N ASN A 115 14.03 -10.48 5.00
CA ASN A 115 15.39 -10.96 4.74
C ASN A 115 16.07 -10.15 3.62
N SER A 116 17.41 -10.19 3.54
CA SER A 116 18.19 -9.35 2.62
C SER A 116 17.84 -9.55 1.14
N THR A 117 17.49 -10.77 0.73
CA THR A 117 17.10 -11.07 -0.65
C THR A 117 15.74 -10.46 -0.97
N MET A 118 14.73 -10.75 -0.13
CA MET A 118 13.36 -10.26 -0.30
C MET A 118 13.29 -8.74 -0.20
N LYS A 119 14.09 -8.12 0.68
CA LYS A 119 14.17 -6.67 0.85
C LYS A 119 14.50 -5.94 -0.45
N LYS A 120 15.47 -6.44 -1.22
CA LYS A 120 15.85 -5.85 -2.51
C LYS A 120 14.71 -5.93 -3.52
N THR A 121 14.11 -7.11 -3.67
CA THR A 121 12.99 -7.37 -4.57
C THR A 121 11.77 -6.51 -4.20
N PHE A 122 11.42 -6.47 -2.93
CA PHE A 122 10.35 -5.66 -2.37
C PHE A 122 10.51 -4.19 -2.72
N VAL A 123 11.68 -3.59 -2.40
CA VAL A 123 11.91 -2.16 -2.64
C VAL A 123 11.88 -1.83 -4.14
N LEU A 124 12.54 -2.62 -4.98
CA LEU A 124 12.52 -2.37 -6.42
C LEU A 124 11.11 -2.45 -7.01
N ARG A 125 10.33 -3.46 -6.60
CA ARG A 125 8.95 -3.64 -7.09
C ARG A 125 8.01 -2.55 -6.57
N LEU A 126 8.17 -2.12 -5.32
CA LEU A 126 7.36 -1.06 -4.72
C LEU A 126 7.47 0.27 -5.48
N PHE A 127 8.69 0.63 -5.91
CA PHE A 127 8.99 1.89 -6.60
C PHE A 127 8.98 1.81 -8.13
N GLU A 128 8.60 0.67 -8.71
CA GLU A 128 8.63 0.45 -10.17
C GLU A 128 7.87 1.54 -10.95
N GLU A 129 6.69 1.94 -10.45
CA GLU A 129 5.80 2.91 -11.11
C GLU A 129 5.99 4.36 -10.63
N PHE A 130 6.90 4.60 -9.67
CA PHE A 130 7.15 5.92 -9.09
C PHE A 130 8.04 6.78 -9.98
N GLU A 131 7.75 8.08 -10.10
CA GLU A 131 8.59 9.04 -10.84
C GLU A 131 9.96 9.23 -10.18
N LYS A 132 10.98 9.56 -10.98
CA LYS A 132 12.38 9.59 -10.51
C LYS A 132 12.57 10.61 -9.40
N GLU A 133 11.99 11.79 -9.57
CA GLU A 133 12.01 12.89 -8.63
C GLU A 133 11.41 12.46 -7.29
N ARG A 134 10.32 11.68 -7.33
CA ARG A 134 9.68 11.16 -6.13
C ARG A 134 10.49 10.07 -5.44
N ILE A 135 11.11 9.18 -6.19
CA ILE A 135 12.05 8.17 -5.64
C ILE A 135 13.21 8.89 -4.94
N LYS A 136 13.79 9.92 -5.56
CA LYS A 136 14.87 10.71 -4.97
C LYS A 136 14.47 11.32 -3.63
N LEU A 137 13.31 11.98 -3.57
CA LEU A 137 12.79 12.55 -2.31
C LEU A 137 12.64 11.48 -1.23
N VAL A 138 12.06 10.32 -1.57
CA VAL A 138 11.89 9.23 -0.60
C VAL A 138 13.24 8.71 -0.10
N VAL A 139 14.22 8.51 -1.00
CA VAL A 139 15.57 8.05 -0.65
C VAL A 139 16.29 9.06 0.26
N GLU A 140 16.14 10.36 0.01
CA GLU A 140 16.68 11.40 0.89
C GLU A 140 16.07 11.32 2.29
N GLN A 141 14.75 11.13 2.39
CA GLN A 141 14.05 10.99 3.68
C GLN A 141 14.41 9.70 4.44
N MET A 142 14.80 8.63 3.74
CA MET A 142 15.30 7.41 4.40
C MET A 142 16.63 7.64 5.14
N GLY A 143 17.47 8.57 4.66
CA GLY A 143 18.76 8.90 5.26
C GLY A 143 19.63 7.68 5.55
N ASN A 144 20.09 7.55 6.80
CA ASN A 144 20.91 6.43 7.27
C ASN A 144 20.08 5.29 7.89
N LYS A 145 18.74 5.36 7.84
CA LYS A 145 17.86 4.37 8.47
C LYS A 145 17.74 3.07 7.66
N ILE A 146 18.25 3.07 6.42
CA ILE A 146 18.22 1.93 5.50
C ILE A 146 19.62 1.71 4.90
N GLU A 147 19.92 0.45 4.55
CA GLU A 147 21.20 0.03 3.99
C GLU A 147 21.55 0.79 2.70
N GLU A 148 22.81 1.20 2.57
CA GLU A 148 23.30 1.93 1.39
C GLU A 148 23.11 1.15 0.10
N GLY A 149 23.22 -0.18 0.15
CA GLY A 149 22.95 -1.05 -1.00
C GLY A 149 21.52 -0.92 -1.54
N ILE A 150 20.52 -0.70 -0.68
CA ILE A 150 19.13 -0.50 -1.09
C ILE A 150 18.95 0.89 -1.73
N LYS A 151 19.56 1.93 -1.16
CA LYS A 151 19.55 3.28 -1.75
C LYS A 151 20.21 3.29 -3.11
N ALA A 152 21.39 2.65 -3.24
CA ALA A 152 22.09 2.52 -4.50
C ALA A 152 21.27 1.76 -5.56
N LEU A 153 20.51 0.72 -5.16
CA LEU A 153 19.60 0.01 -6.08
C LEU A 153 18.48 0.92 -6.61
N LEU A 154 17.84 1.70 -5.73
CA LEU A 154 16.83 2.67 -6.13
C LEU A 154 17.41 3.77 -7.04
N VAL A 155 18.62 4.25 -6.74
CA VAL A 155 19.28 5.25 -7.59
C VAL A 155 19.62 4.69 -8.96
N ARG A 156 20.12 3.46 -9.04
CA ARG A 156 20.42 2.79 -10.31
C ARG A 156 19.16 2.56 -11.16
N SER A 157 18.04 2.20 -10.54
CA SER A 157 16.77 2.00 -11.25
C SER A 157 16.22 3.29 -11.88
N MET A 158 16.63 4.46 -11.37
CA MET A 158 16.33 5.76 -12.00
C MET A 158 17.18 6.02 -13.26
N SER A 159 18.40 5.50 -13.33
CA SER A 159 19.34 5.76 -14.42
C SER A 159 19.17 4.82 -15.62
N SER A 160 18.69 3.59 -15.39
CA SER A 160 18.38 2.63 -16.46
C SER A 160 17.16 3.10 -17.26
N GLY A 161 17.41 3.88 -18.32
CA GLY A 161 16.42 4.57 -19.17
C GLY A 161 15.46 3.72 -19.99
N GLN A 162 15.13 2.50 -19.58
CA GLN A 162 14.12 1.66 -20.23
C GLN A 162 12.98 1.35 -19.26
N ARG A 163 12.20 2.36 -18.89
CA ARG A 163 10.88 2.08 -18.33
C ARG A 163 9.96 1.71 -19.48
N LYS A 164 9.57 0.43 -19.53
CA LYS A 164 8.51 -0.11 -20.41
C LYS A 164 7.37 0.92 -20.49
N LYS A 165 6.91 1.21 -21.72
CA LYS A 165 5.79 2.13 -22.04
C LYS A 165 4.80 2.20 -20.87
N ARG A 166 4.64 3.39 -20.29
CA ARG A 166 3.66 3.76 -19.24
C ARG A 166 2.46 2.82 -19.31
N SER A 167 2.43 1.83 -18.41
CA SER A 167 1.51 0.70 -18.58
C SER A 167 0.07 1.18 -18.39
N VAL A 168 -0.88 0.59 -19.12
CA VAL A 168 -2.33 0.80 -18.93
C VAL A 168 -2.72 0.58 -17.45
N LYS A 169 -1.96 -0.25 -16.74
CA LYS A 169 -2.03 -0.47 -15.29
C LYS A 169 -1.85 0.85 -14.53
N ARG A 170 -0.80 1.66 -14.78
CA ARG A 170 -0.60 2.97 -14.13
C ARG A 170 -1.79 3.92 -14.36
N LYS A 171 -2.38 3.96 -15.56
CA LYS A 171 -3.56 4.81 -15.83
C LYS A 171 -4.79 4.36 -15.03
N ARG A 172 -5.07 3.06 -14.98
CA ARG A 172 -6.16 2.49 -14.17
C ARG A 172 -5.93 2.64 -12.67
N LEU A 173 -4.68 2.50 -12.23
CA LEU A 173 -4.25 2.73 -10.85
C LEU A 173 -4.46 4.20 -10.49
N LEU A 174 -3.97 5.15 -11.31
CA LEU A 174 -4.20 6.59 -11.13
C LEU A 174 -5.69 6.96 -11.15
N GLU A 175 -6.49 6.41 -12.07
CA GLU A 175 -7.94 6.63 -12.13
C GLU A 175 -8.65 6.07 -10.89
N ALA A 176 -8.20 4.93 -10.35
CA ALA A 176 -8.70 4.39 -9.08
C ALA A 176 -8.18 5.16 -7.86
N TYR A 177 -7.02 5.82 -7.96
CA TYR A 177 -6.36 6.53 -6.85
C TYR A 177 -6.67 8.03 -6.77
N ASN A 178 -7.14 8.62 -7.86
CA ASN A 178 -7.59 10.01 -7.97
C ASN A 178 -9.09 10.16 -7.72
N ILE A 179 -9.73 9.16 -7.08
CA ILE A 179 -11.09 9.33 -6.56
C ILE A 179 -10.99 10.05 -5.21
N LEU A 180 -10.59 11.32 -5.28
CA LEU A 180 -10.83 12.35 -4.27
C LEU A 180 -11.83 13.35 -4.87
#